data_AF-A0A962U7P2-F1
#
_entry.id   AF-A0A962U7P2-F1
#
_cell.length_a   1.000
_cell.length_b   1.000
_cell.length_c   1.000
_cell.angle_alpha   90.00
_cell.angle_beta   90.00
_cell.angle_gamma   90.00
#
_symmetry.space_group_name_H-M   'P 1'
#
loop_
_entity.id
_entity.type
_entity.pdbx_description
1 polymer ?
#
loop_
_entity_poly.entity_id
_entity_poly.type
_entity_poly.pdbx_seq_one_letter_code
_entity_poly.pdbx_strand_id
1 'polypeptide(L)'
;FLVLAFFNSAGLWMLAEAEFLAIALVLVYVGAVMVLFLFVVMMLDINIAELRAGFVRNAPLAILVALAMVVELVLVVGPQRFGIEKAPLPAAKPLEYSNTEELGMALFTQHLYAFEIAAVILLVGIIAAIGLTMRKRPETKYQNPSRQVLVKAKDRLRVIKMDAEEKA
;
A
#
# COMPACT_ATOMS: atom_id res chain seq x y z
N PHE A 1 10.68 -14.69 4.70
CA PHE A 1 9.94 -15.60 3.80
C PHE A 1 9.15 -14.84 2.71
N LEU A 2 8.44 -13.75 3.04
CA LEU A 2 7.64 -13.00 2.06
C LEU A 2 8.44 -12.47 0.86
N VAL A 3 9.61 -11.87 1.09
CA VAL A 3 10.52 -11.43 0.00
C VAL A 3 10.91 -12.58 -0.93
N LEU A 4 11.22 -13.75 -0.36
CA LEU A 4 11.58 -14.95 -1.13
C LEU A 4 10.39 -15.44 -1.98
N ALA A 5 9.16 -15.36 -1.46
CA ALA A 5 7.96 -15.74 -2.22
C ALA A 5 7.73 -14.83 -3.44
N PHE A 6 7.90 -13.51 -3.29
CA PHE A 6 7.82 -12.58 -4.43
C PHE A 6 8.95 -12.79 -5.43
N PHE A 7 10.17 -13.06 -4.95
CA PHE A 7 11.30 -13.36 -5.82
C PHE A 7 11.08 -14.65 -6.64
N ASN A 8 10.60 -15.72 -6.01
CA ASN A 8 10.23 -16.96 -6.71
C ASN A 8 9.10 -16.72 -7.71
N SER A 9 8.12 -15.89 -7.37
CA SER A 9 7.02 -15.53 -8.27
C SER A 9 7.53 -14.74 -9.50
N ALA A 10 8.49 -13.84 -9.32
CA ALA A 10 9.15 -13.15 -10.43
C ALA A 10 9.90 -14.14 -11.34
N GLY A 11 10.56 -15.14 -10.75
CA GLY A 11 11.18 -16.24 -11.50
C GLY A 11 10.16 -17.03 -12.33
N LEU A 12 8.97 -17.31 -11.79
CA LEU A 12 7.89 -17.96 -12.54
C LEU A 12 7.40 -17.09 -13.72
N TRP A 13 7.29 -15.77 -13.54
CA TRP A 13 6.93 -14.86 -14.64
C TRP A 13 8.03 -14.74 -15.70
N MET A 14 9.29 -14.81 -15.29
CA MET A 14 10.43 -14.86 -16.22
C MET A 14 10.37 -16.14 -17.09
N LEU A 15 10.04 -17.29 -16.49
CA LEU A 15 9.86 -18.55 -17.21
C LEU A 15 8.62 -18.55 -18.12
N ALA A 16 7.61 -17.74 -17.80
CA ALA A 16 6.42 -17.54 -18.61
C ALA A 16 6.58 -16.47 -19.71
N GLU A 17 7.82 -16.04 -20.01
CA GLU A 17 8.13 -15.00 -21.00
C GLU A 17 7.49 -13.63 -20.71
N ALA A 18 7.12 -13.37 -19.45
CA ALA A 18 6.54 -12.12 -18.97
C ALA A 18 7.62 -11.22 -18.34
N GLU A 19 8.59 -10.82 -19.15
CA GLU A 19 9.82 -10.14 -18.70
C GLU A 19 9.59 -8.79 -18.01
N PHE A 20 8.76 -7.92 -18.60
CA PHE A 20 8.46 -6.62 -18.00
C PHE A 20 7.79 -6.77 -16.63
N LEU A 21 6.79 -7.65 -16.53
CA LEU A 21 6.06 -7.89 -15.29
C LEU A 21 6.97 -8.51 -14.22
N ALA A 22 7.85 -9.44 -14.58
CA ALA A 22 8.81 -10.04 -13.66
C ALA A 22 9.73 -8.99 -13.02
N ILE A 23 10.31 -8.11 -13.85
CA ILE A 23 11.18 -7.03 -13.38
C ILE A 23 10.40 -6.02 -12.55
N ALA A 24 9.19 -5.63 -12.99
CA ALA A 24 8.33 -4.71 -12.25
C ALA A 24 7.93 -5.28 -10.88
N LEU A 25 7.69 -6.60 -10.77
CA LEU A 25 7.38 -7.27 -9.51
C LEU A 25 8.54 -7.12 -8.52
N VAL A 26 9.76 -7.36 -8.96
CA VAL A 26 10.95 -7.20 -8.11
C VAL A 26 11.14 -5.74 -7.72
N LEU A 27 11.08 -4.82 -8.68
CA LEU A 27 11.35 -3.40 -8.42
C LEU A 27 10.32 -2.79 -7.44
N VAL A 28 9.03 -3.01 -7.69
CA VAL A 28 7.96 -2.37 -6.91
C VAL A 28 7.68 -3.14 -5.63
N TYR A 29 7.43 -4.45 -5.71
CA TYR A 29 7.04 -5.21 -4.52
C TYR A 29 8.24 -5.49 -3.63
N VAL A 30 9.31 -6.08 -4.18
CA VAL A 30 10.49 -6.40 -3.36
C VAL A 30 11.27 -5.13 -2.99
N GLY A 31 11.44 -4.21 -3.94
CA GLY A 31 12.23 -2.99 -3.74
C GLY A 31 11.54 -1.93 -2.89
N ALA A 32 10.31 -1.52 -3.22
CA ALA A 32 9.64 -0.42 -2.53
C ALA A 32 8.74 -0.91 -1.38
N VAL A 33 7.76 -1.77 -1.68
CA VAL A 33 6.71 -2.14 -0.72
C VAL A 33 7.25 -2.98 0.43
N MET A 34 8.05 -4.01 0.13
CA MET A 34 8.61 -4.89 1.15
C MET A 34 9.62 -4.17 2.04
N VAL A 35 10.46 -3.30 1.48
CA VAL A 35 11.40 -2.52 2.29
C VAL A 35 10.66 -1.59 3.25
N LEU A 36 9.62 -0.89 2.79
CA LEU A 36 8.74 -0.10 3.66
C LEU A 36 8.09 -0.96 4.75
N PHE A 37 7.59 -2.13 4.38
CA PHE A 37 6.98 -3.06 5.33
C PHE A 37 7.97 -3.55 6.38
N LEU A 38 9.21 -3.85 6.00
CA LEU A 38 10.27 -4.25 6.92
C LEU A 38 10.62 -3.14 7.91
N PHE A 39 10.64 -1.86 7.47
CA PHE A 39 10.78 -0.73 8.39
C PHE A 39 9.65 -0.68 9.41
N VAL A 40 8.40 -0.84 8.95
CA VAL A 40 7.22 -0.80 9.83
C VAL A 40 7.25 -1.93 10.86
N VAL A 41 7.51 -3.17 10.42
CA VAL A 41 7.55 -4.33 11.33
C VAL A 41 8.70 -4.22 12.32
N MET A 42 9.86 -3.67 11.93
CA MET A 42 10.99 -3.49 12.84
C MET A 42 10.73 -2.37 13.87
N MET A 43 9.98 -1.33 13.50
CA MET A 43 9.60 -0.27 14.43
C MET A 43 8.47 -0.67 15.38
N LEU A 44 7.62 -1.62 14.98
CA LEU A 44 6.49 -2.09 15.77
C LEU A 44 6.88 -3.31 16.60
N ASP A 45 6.87 -3.18 17.91
CA ASP A 45 7.06 -4.32 18.82
C ASP A 45 5.77 -5.16 18.88
N ILE A 46 5.68 -6.19 18.03
CA ILE A 46 4.50 -7.07 17.94
C ILE A 46 4.68 -8.27 18.88
N ASN A 47 3.79 -8.43 19.85
CA ASN A 47 3.76 -9.62 20.71
C ASN A 47 3.16 -10.84 19.97
N ILE A 48 4.04 -11.71 19.46
CA ILE A 48 3.65 -12.91 18.68
C ILE A 48 2.95 -13.98 19.55
N ALA A 49 3.09 -13.93 20.88
CA ALA A 49 2.53 -14.94 21.78
C ALA A 49 0.99 -14.86 21.85
N GLU A 50 0.42 -13.66 21.89
CA GLU A 50 -1.04 -13.47 21.93
C GLU A 50 -1.71 -13.85 20.60
N LEU A 51 -1.03 -13.62 19.46
CA LEU A 51 -1.52 -14.02 18.13
C LEU A 51 -1.66 -15.54 17.97
N ARG A 52 -0.81 -16.33 18.64
CA ARG A 52 -0.86 -17.80 18.55
C ARG A 52 -1.93 -18.43 19.46
N ALA A 53 -2.36 -17.75 20.52
CA ALA A 53 -3.29 -18.30 21.51
C ALA A 53 -4.69 -18.59 20.93
N GLY A 54 -5.15 -17.81 19.94
CA GLY A 54 -6.43 -18.02 19.26
C GLY A 54 -6.38 -18.92 18.03
N PHE A 55 -5.18 -19.17 17.47
CA PHE A 55 -5.01 -19.85 16.18
C PHE A 55 -5.39 -21.34 16.26
N VAL A 56 -5.01 -22.02 17.34
CA VAL A 56 -5.23 -23.47 17.49
C VAL A 56 -6.71 -23.83 17.62
N ARG A 57 -7.53 -22.95 18.21
CA ARG A 57 -8.97 -23.19 18.41
C ARG A 57 -9.75 -23.22 17.09
N ASN A 58 -9.37 -22.37 16.13
CA ASN A 58 -10.04 -22.26 14.83
C ASN A 58 -9.34 -23.09 13.73
N ALA A 59 -8.22 -23.74 14.03
CA ALA A 59 -7.46 -24.57 13.10
C ALA A 59 -8.31 -25.63 12.37
N PRO A 60 -9.20 -26.42 13.01
CA PRO A 60 -9.96 -27.44 12.28
C PRO A 60 -10.95 -26.83 11.28
N LEU A 61 -11.57 -25.69 11.63
CA LEU A 61 -12.45 -24.96 10.72
C LEU A 61 -11.65 -24.36 9.55
N ALA A 62 -10.48 -23.77 9.83
CA ALA A 62 -9.60 -23.23 8.80
C ALA A 62 -9.12 -24.31 7.82
N ILE A 63 -8.79 -25.51 8.31
CA ILE A 63 -8.42 -26.65 7.46
C ILE A 63 -9.58 -27.08 6.58
N LEU A 64 -10.80 -27.18 7.14
CA LEU A 64 -11.99 -27.52 6.36
C LEU A 64 -12.24 -26.52 5.23
N VAL A 65 -12.14 -25.23 5.52
CA VAL A 65 -12.29 -24.16 4.52
C VAL A 65 -11.17 -24.20 3.49
N ALA A 66 -9.92 -24.37 3.91
CA ALA A 66 -8.79 -24.48 2.99
C ALA A 66 -8.93 -25.68 2.05
N LEU A 67 -9.39 -26.83 2.57
CA LEU A 67 -9.61 -28.03 1.77
C LEU A 67 -10.77 -27.83 0.79
N ALA A 68 -11.86 -27.19 1.23
CA ALA A 68 -12.96 -26.82 0.34
C ALA A 68 -12.48 -25.88 -0.80
N MET A 69 -11.66 -24.87 -0.49
CA MET A 69 -11.07 -23.99 -1.51
C MET A 69 -10.17 -24.74 -2.48
N VAL A 70 -9.34 -25.67 -2.00
CA VAL A 70 -8.49 -26.49 -2.87
C VAL A 70 -9.34 -27.38 -3.77
N VAL A 71 -10.39 -28.00 -3.24
CA VAL A 71 -11.32 -28.81 -4.04
C VAL A 71 -12.00 -27.94 -5.10
N GLU A 72 -12.47 -26.76 -4.75
CA GLU A 72 -13.08 -25.82 -5.70
C GLU A 72 -12.10 -25.41 -6.81
N LEU A 73 -10.86 -25.05 -6.44
CA LEU A 73 -9.81 -24.73 -7.42
C LEU A 73 -9.52 -25.91 -8.35
N VAL A 74 -9.44 -27.13 -7.82
CA VAL A 74 -9.19 -28.33 -8.63
C VAL A 74 -10.38 -28.67 -9.51
N LEU A 75 -11.62 -28.43 -9.07
CA LEU A 75 -12.81 -28.66 -9.90
C LEU A 75 -12.91 -27.63 -11.04
N VAL A 76 -12.58 -26.36 -10.77
CA VAL A 76 -12.66 -25.26 -11.75
C VAL A 76 -11.49 -25.28 -12.73
N VAL A 77 -10.26 -25.39 -12.23
CA VAL A 77 -9.00 -25.31 -13.00
C VAL A 77 -8.48 -26.69 -13.39
N GLY A 78 -9.20 -27.75 -13.02
CA GLY A 78 -8.74 -29.12 -13.21
C GLY A 78 -8.54 -29.55 -14.66
N PRO A 79 -7.94 -30.75 -14.86
CA PRO A 79 -7.59 -31.27 -16.18
C PRO A 79 -8.79 -31.40 -17.14
N GLN A 80 -10.00 -31.53 -16.59
CA GLN A 80 -11.24 -31.62 -17.38
C GLN A 80 -11.52 -30.35 -18.19
N ARG A 81 -11.09 -29.18 -17.69
CA ARG A 81 -11.32 -27.86 -18.30
C ARG A 81 -10.05 -27.26 -18.90
N PHE A 82 -8.90 -27.44 -18.24
CA PHE A 82 -7.60 -26.86 -18.63
C PHE A 82 -6.50 -27.91 -18.87
N GLY A 83 -6.87 -29.15 -19.20
CA GLY A 83 -5.90 -30.16 -19.61
C GLY A 83 -5.09 -29.71 -20.83
N ILE A 84 -3.85 -30.21 -20.93
CA ILE A 84 -2.88 -29.84 -21.98
C ILE A 84 -3.44 -30.09 -23.39
N GLU A 85 -4.38 -31.02 -23.54
CA GLU A 85 -5.09 -31.28 -24.79
C GLU A 85 -6.05 -30.16 -25.22
N LYS A 86 -6.57 -29.38 -24.27
CA LYS A 86 -7.55 -28.29 -24.51
C LYS A 86 -6.91 -26.89 -24.45
N ALA A 87 -5.77 -26.77 -23.80
CA ALA A 87 -4.98 -25.54 -23.71
C ALA A 87 -3.56 -25.82 -24.25
N PRO A 88 -3.38 -25.79 -25.59
CA PRO A 88 -2.05 -25.94 -26.17
C PRO A 88 -1.12 -24.86 -25.64
N LEU A 89 0.18 -25.16 -25.58
CA LEU A 89 1.18 -24.17 -25.20
C LEU A 89 1.05 -22.94 -26.11
N PRO A 90 1.23 -21.72 -25.55
CA PRO A 90 1.25 -20.51 -26.36
C PRO A 90 2.21 -20.67 -27.55
N ALA A 91 1.77 -20.22 -28.73
CA ALA A 91 2.65 -20.24 -29.90
C ALA A 91 3.92 -19.43 -29.60
N ALA A 92 5.08 -19.97 -29.99
CA ALA A 92 6.35 -19.29 -29.80
C ALA A 92 6.30 -17.90 -30.46
N LYS A 93 6.64 -16.88 -29.70
CA LYS A 93 6.61 -15.50 -30.18
C LYS A 93 7.84 -15.22 -31.05
N PRO A 94 7.74 -14.30 -32.03
CA PRO A 94 8.88 -13.89 -32.85
C PRO A 94 10.03 -13.35 -31.99
N LEU A 95 11.28 -13.44 -32.48
CA LEU A 95 12.46 -12.92 -31.78
C LEU A 95 12.40 -11.39 -31.54
N GLU A 96 11.66 -10.66 -32.36
CA GLU A 96 11.46 -9.21 -32.24
C GLU A 96 10.29 -8.84 -31.32
N TYR A 97 9.60 -9.82 -30.74
CA TYR A 97 8.47 -9.55 -29.85
C TYR A 97 8.95 -8.89 -28.56
N SER A 98 8.40 -7.71 -28.26
CA SER A 98 8.60 -7.04 -26.97
C SER A 98 7.32 -7.03 -26.16
N ASN A 99 7.35 -7.70 -25.00
CA ASN A 99 6.22 -7.65 -24.07
C ASN A 99 5.99 -6.22 -23.53
N THR A 100 7.07 -5.45 -23.38
CA THR A 100 7.01 -4.07 -22.89
C THR A 100 6.25 -3.17 -23.86
N GLU A 101 6.52 -3.31 -25.16
CA GLU A 101 5.85 -2.53 -26.21
C GLU A 101 4.36 -2.87 -26.27
N GLU A 102 4.00 -4.15 -26.31
CA GLU A 102 2.60 -4.58 -26.37
C GLU A 102 1.80 -4.09 -25.16
N LEU A 103 2.38 -4.21 -23.96
CA LEU A 103 1.75 -3.71 -22.74
C LEU A 103 1.59 -2.19 -22.77
N GLY A 104 2.61 -1.46 -23.22
CA GLY A 104 2.56 -0.01 -23.40
C GLY A 104 1.44 0.39 -24.35
N MET A 105 1.36 -0.26 -25.51
CA MET A 105 0.29 -0.04 -26.47
C MET A 105 -1.09 -0.29 -25.87
N ALA A 106 -1.29 -1.41 -25.17
CA ALA A 106 -2.57 -1.72 -24.52
C ALA A 106 -2.94 -0.68 -23.45
N LEU A 107 -1.98 -0.25 -22.62
CA LEU A 107 -2.18 0.75 -21.57
C LEU A 107 -2.61 2.11 -22.14
N PHE A 108 -1.96 2.56 -23.20
CA PHE A 108 -2.20 3.91 -23.76
C PHE A 108 -3.30 3.96 -24.83
N THR A 109 -3.76 2.82 -25.34
CA THR A 109 -4.85 2.78 -26.35
C THR A 109 -6.15 2.23 -25.80
N GLN A 110 -6.14 1.05 -25.17
CA GLN A 110 -7.36 0.37 -24.71
C GLN A 110 -7.69 0.70 -23.25
N HIS A 111 -6.67 0.87 -22.41
CA HIS A 111 -6.81 1.01 -20.96
C HIS A 111 -6.45 2.40 -20.43
N LEU A 112 -6.55 3.43 -21.28
CA LEU A 112 -6.18 4.81 -20.93
C LEU A 112 -6.89 5.29 -19.65
N TYR A 113 -8.19 5.04 -19.53
CA TYR A 113 -8.95 5.42 -18.33
C TYR A 113 -8.44 4.74 -17.05
N ALA A 114 -8.10 3.45 -17.11
CA ALA A 114 -7.55 2.73 -15.96
C ALA A 114 -6.16 3.28 -15.58
N PHE A 115 -5.36 3.65 -16.57
CA PHE A 115 -4.05 4.28 -16.36
C PHE A 115 -4.18 5.65 -15.67
N GLU A 116 -5.09 6.51 -16.14
CA GLU A 116 -5.33 7.82 -15.51
C GLU A 116 -5.85 7.68 -14.08
N ILE A 117 -6.78 6.76 -13.83
CA ILE A 117 -7.30 6.49 -12.49
C ILE A 117 -6.16 6.02 -11.58
N ALA A 118 -5.26 5.14 -12.05
CA ALA A 118 -4.10 4.70 -11.29
C ALA A 118 -3.18 5.88 -10.93
N ALA A 119 -2.94 6.82 -11.85
CA ALA A 119 -2.15 8.02 -11.58
C ALA A 119 -2.79 8.90 -10.49
N VAL A 120 -4.11 9.08 -10.52
CA VAL A 120 -4.85 9.81 -9.48
C VAL A 120 -4.79 9.08 -8.14
N ILE A 121 -4.91 7.75 -8.12
CA ILE A 121 -4.78 6.94 -6.89
C ILE A 121 -3.39 7.12 -6.27
N LEU A 122 -2.32 7.12 -7.08
CA LEU A 122 -0.95 7.36 -6.60
C LEU A 122 -0.81 8.78 -6.01
N LEU A 123 -1.37 9.78 -6.67
CA LEU A 123 -1.37 11.16 -6.16
C LEU A 123 -2.09 11.25 -4.81
N VAL A 124 -3.29 10.67 -4.71
CA VAL A 124 -4.06 10.62 -3.46
C VAL A 124 -3.27 9.88 -2.38
N GLY A 125 -2.60 8.78 -2.71
CA GLY A 125 -1.74 8.03 -1.80
C GLY A 125 -0.62 8.88 -1.20
N ILE A 126 0.06 9.68 -2.03
CA ILE A 126 1.12 10.60 -1.57
C ILE A 126 0.53 11.69 -0.66
N ILE A 127 -0.58 12.32 -1.06
CA ILE A 127 -1.26 13.35 -0.26
C ILE A 127 -1.68 12.77 1.10
N ALA A 128 -2.26 11.58 1.12
CA ALA A 128 -2.66 10.91 2.35
C ALA A 128 -1.46 10.57 3.25
N ALA A 129 -0.39 10.01 2.68
CA ALA A 129 0.82 9.68 3.43
C ALA A 129 1.44 10.93 4.08
N ILE A 130 1.58 12.03 3.33
CA ILE A 130 2.09 13.30 3.86
C ILE A 130 1.13 13.87 4.91
N GLY A 131 -0.17 13.88 4.63
CA GLY A 131 -1.20 14.38 5.55
C GLY A 131 -1.21 13.64 6.89
N LEU A 132 -1.01 12.32 6.88
CA LEU A 132 -0.97 11.48 8.08
C LEU A 132 0.34 11.62 8.87
N THR A 133 1.47 11.83 8.17
CA THR A 133 2.78 11.95 8.82
C THR A 133 3.11 13.38 9.25
N MET A 134 2.40 14.39 8.75
CA MET A 134 2.56 15.79 9.16
C MET A 134 2.07 16.02 10.60
N ARG A 135 2.97 15.86 11.55
CA ARG A 135 2.73 16.16 12.96
C ARG A 135 3.13 17.61 13.28
N LYS A 136 2.17 18.44 13.70
CA LYS A 136 2.47 19.75 14.28
C LYS A 136 3.09 19.58 15.67
N ARG A 137 4.24 20.22 15.91
CA ARG A 137 4.90 20.21 17.21
C ARG A 137 4.24 21.27 18.12
N PRO A 138 3.68 20.88 19.29
CA PRO A 138 2.99 21.83 20.17
C PRO A 138 3.94 22.88 20.77
N GLU A 139 5.21 22.54 20.93
CA GLU A 139 6.25 23.43 21.45
C GLU A 139 6.62 24.57 20.48
N THR A 140 6.23 24.47 19.21
CA THR A 140 6.58 25.47 18.21
C THR A 140 5.59 26.63 18.25
N LYS A 141 6.07 27.81 18.67
CA LYS A 141 5.26 29.04 18.69
C LYS A 141 5.09 29.57 17.27
N TYR A 142 3.91 29.39 16.71
CA TYR A 142 3.53 29.99 15.43
C TYR A 142 2.82 31.32 15.66
N GLN A 143 3.24 32.36 14.93
CA GLN A 143 2.49 33.61 14.87
C GLN A 143 1.41 33.51 13.80
N ASN A 144 0.19 33.96 14.13
CA ASN A 144 -0.90 34.11 13.17
C ASN A 144 -1.07 35.60 12.86
N PRO A 145 -0.62 36.09 11.68
CA PRO A 145 -0.68 37.51 11.33
C PRO A 145 -2.10 38.06 11.34
N SER A 146 -3.09 37.28 10.87
CA SER A 146 -4.50 37.69 10.85
C SER A 146 -5.02 37.96 12.26
N ARG A 147 -4.66 37.12 13.25
CA ARG A 147 -4.97 37.38 14.67
C ARG A 147 -4.26 38.60 15.23
N GLN A 148 -3.04 38.92 14.75
CA GLN A 148 -2.29 40.10 15.20
C GLN A 148 -2.83 41.41 14.61
N VAL A 149 -3.46 41.37 13.44
CA VAL A 149 -4.07 42.56 12.80
C VAL A 149 -5.47 42.84 13.36
N LEU A 150 -6.24 41.81 13.71
CA LEU A 150 -7.63 41.95 14.18
C LEU A 150 -7.78 42.34 15.66
N VAL A 151 -6.70 42.50 16.42
CA VAL A 151 -6.76 42.85 17.85
C VAL A 151 -7.24 44.28 18.05
N LYS A 152 -8.17 44.48 18.99
CA LYS A 152 -8.70 45.78 19.37
C LYS A 152 -8.04 46.27 20.65
N ALA A 153 -8.13 47.57 20.94
CA ALA A 153 -7.55 48.18 22.14
C ALA A 153 -8.01 47.49 23.45
N LYS A 154 -9.28 47.09 23.50
CA LYS A 154 -9.89 46.33 24.61
C LYS A 154 -9.28 44.94 24.85
N ASP A 155 -8.64 44.35 23.85
CA ASP A 155 -8.03 43.02 23.95
C ASP A 155 -6.59 43.09 24.50
N ARG A 156 -6.00 44.30 24.53
CA ARG A 156 -4.61 44.55 24.97
C ARG A 156 -4.52 45.17 26.36
N LEU A 157 -5.57 45.87 26.78
CA LEU A 157 -5.58 46.65 28.03
C LEU A 157 -6.82 46.29 28.85
N ARG A 158 -6.59 45.82 30.09
CA ARG A 158 -7.64 45.66 31.10
C ARG A 158 -7.44 46.73 32.17
N VAL A 159 -8.33 47.72 32.20
CA VAL A 159 -8.33 48.73 33.27
C VAL A 159 -9.00 48.12 34.48
N ILE A 160 -8.23 47.86 35.53
CA ILE A 160 -8.73 47.36 36.81
C ILE A 160 -8.88 48.59 37.72
N LYS A 161 -10.10 48.84 38.19
CA LYS A 161 -10.32 49.81 39.27
C LYS A 161 -9.89 49.15 40.58
N MET A 162 -9.02 49.82 41.31
CA MET A 162 -8.55 49.42 42.63
C MET A 162 -8.79 50.57 43.60
N ASP A 163 -9.13 50.24 44.84
CA ASP A 163 -9.29 51.23 45.90
C ASP A 163 -7.93 51.85 46.27
N ALA A 164 -7.94 53.12 46.64
CA ALA A 164 -6.72 53.83 47.01
C ALA A 164 -6.17 53.27 48.32
N GLU A 165 -4.93 52.80 48.28
CA GLU A 165 -4.23 52.32 49.48
C GLU A 165 -3.98 53.50 50.42
N GLU A 166 -4.53 53.44 51.63
CA GLU A 166 -4.26 54.44 52.66
C GLU A 166 -2.77 54.35 53.05
N LYS A 167 -2.11 55.50 53.05
CA LYS A 167 -0.70 55.62 53.45
C LYS A 167 -0.54 55.13 54.90
N ALA A 168 0.28 54.09 55.06
CA ALA A 168 0.77 53.63 56.35
C ALA A 168 1.56 54.71 57.11
#